data_AF-A0A9N7R9P2-F1
#
_entry.id   AF-A0A9N7R9P2-F1
#
_cell.length_a   1.000
_cell.length_b   1.000
_cell.length_c   1.000
_cell.angle_alpha   90.00
_cell.angle_beta   90.00
_cell.angle_gamma   90.00
#
_symmetry.space_group_name_H-M   'P 1'
#
loop_
_entity.id
_entity.type
_entity.pdbx_description
1 polymer ?
#
loop_
_entity_poly.entity_id
_entity_poly.type
_entity_poly.pdbx_seq_one_letter_code
_entity_poly.pdbx_strand_id
1 'polypeptide(L)'
;MAYNSNTTARMNPQAAADKAVSVIGYGYDLTSDIRLSACKPGPSGSGLIELDRNRKKDLVVPGNVVVSDVCAAIKCDKGERIRFSSDALSFNQMSEHCNQDLSLAGKVPSGVFNAMFDFKGCWKNDASTTKILAFDGWLIGLYTVELERSQIALSDKVKQEVPSTWDPTALAEFIEKYGTHVIVGVKMGGKDVIHIKQLRTSNLLPAEVQKLLKQLADERFSEDDNLNLVANSDKSSKAKVEQSMVWDLQLPLANTFRPPVFSHSKNDDIWSIHIRRGGLDSGQSHKQWLSTVSQYPNVISMSFVPIASLLSGIPGSGFLSHAINLYLRYKPPIEELAQFLEYQLPRHWAPAYSDLPLCHHRKKKSSPSLQFTLLGPKLYVNTVKVLTGNRPVTGVRLYLEGKKSDHLAIHLQHLSNLPDSLHLSPDHSHSPADESVDRAYFEPVKWSIFSHICTAPVEHHGTRLDDPASIVTSAWFEVRVVGMKKVLFLRLGFSMVGSAVIRRSEWDCPTGSSSKKSGLISMLMSTPFSAALNGQQAVPDRPPPRVDLNSAVYPGGPPSPSRAPRMSSFVDTTEMVRGPEDPPGYWVVTGAKLCVEGGMIRVKVKYSLLTIVSDESLLI
;
A
#
# COMPACT_ATOMS: atom_id res chain seq x y z
N MET A 1 6.39 37.70 -17.14
CA MET A 1 5.54 37.20 -18.24
C MET A 1 4.90 35.91 -17.76
N ALA A 2 3.59 35.92 -17.56
CA ALA A 2 2.86 34.81 -16.93
C ALA A 2 2.85 33.58 -17.84
N TYR A 3 3.27 32.44 -17.28
CA TYR A 3 3.27 31.14 -17.93
C TYR A 3 1.81 30.63 -17.98
N ASN A 4 1.23 30.56 -19.17
CA ASN A 4 -0.11 30.02 -19.38
C ASN A 4 -0.07 28.49 -19.24
N SER A 5 -0.56 27.95 -18.12
CA SER A 5 -0.57 26.51 -17.81
C SER A 5 -1.80 25.75 -18.35
N ASN A 6 -2.40 26.21 -19.46
CA ASN A 6 -3.65 25.65 -20.00
C ASN A 6 -3.49 25.06 -21.42
N THR A 7 -2.57 24.12 -21.63
CA THR A 7 -2.49 23.42 -22.92
C THR A 7 -1.82 22.04 -22.81
N THR A 8 -2.62 20.99 -22.61
CA THR A 8 -2.29 19.67 -23.19
C THR A 8 -3.48 19.19 -24.01
N ALA A 9 -3.79 20.00 -25.02
CA ALA A 9 -4.58 19.64 -26.17
C ALA A 9 -3.72 18.75 -27.08
N ARG A 10 -4.33 17.67 -27.60
CA ARG A 10 -3.99 16.97 -28.86
C ARG A 10 -2.65 17.41 -29.48
N MET A 11 -1.58 16.65 -29.27
CA MET A 11 -0.29 16.97 -29.88
C MET A 11 -0.33 16.63 -31.37
N ASN A 12 0.05 17.60 -32.20
CA ASN A 12 0.35 17.32 -33.61
C ASN A 12 1.70 16.56 -33.70
N PRO A 13 2.06 16.00 -34.87
CA PRO A 13 3.26 15.17 -34.99
C PRO A 13 4.56 15.90 -34.65
N GLN A 14 4.67 17.19 -34.99
CA GLN A 14 5.84 18.01 -34.68
C GLN A 14 6.01 18.20 -33.16
N ALA A 15 4.97 18.69 -32.48
CA ALA A 15 5.00 18.91 -31.04
C ALA A 15 5.25 17.61 -30.26
N ALA A 16 4.70 16.49 -30.74
CA ALA A 16 4.95 15.18 -30.16
C ALA A 16 6.43 14.76 -30.29
N ALA A 17 7.05 15.00 -31.45
CA ALA A 17 8.47 14.69 -31.68
C ALA A 17 9.39 15.58 -30.84
N ASP A 18 9.15 16.90 -30.85
CA ASP A 18 9.91 17.86 -30.03
C ASP A 18 9.82 17.48 -28.55
N LYS A 19 8.62 17.13 -28.08
CA LYS A 19 8.42 16.70 -26.69
C LYS A 19 9.13 15.39 -26.39
N ALA A 20 9.02 14.39 -27.26
CA ALA A 20 9.66 13.08 -27.08
C ALA A 20 11.19 13.19 -26.97
N VAL A 21 11.82 14.05 -27.78
CA VAL A 21 13.25 14.34 -27.67
C VAL A 21 13.59 15.11 -26.40
N SER A 22 12.80 16.12 -26.06
CA SER A 22 13.08 16.99 -24.89
C SER A 22 13.07 16.27 -23.55
N VAL A 23 12.29 15.19 -23.42
CA VAL A 23 12.15 14.46 -22.14
C VAL A 23 13.24 13.40 -21.94
N ILE A 24 14.08 13.13 -22.94
CA ILE A 24 15.21 12.22 -22.76
C ILE A 24 16.17 12.83 -21.73
N GLY A 25 16.47 12.05 -20.70
CA GLY A 25 17.27 12.48 -19.56
C GLY A 25 16.48 13.18 -18.46
N TYR A 26 15.15 13.31 -18.57
CA TYR A 26 14.32 13.86 -17.49
C TYR A 26 14.02 12.80 -16.43
N GLY A 27 13.66 13.29 -15.24
CA GLY A 27 13.16 12.46 -14.16
C GLY A 27 11.77 11.91 -14.42
N TYR A 28 11.44 10.82 -13.75
CA TYR A 28 10.12 10.22 -13.78
C TYR A 28 9.78 9.54 -12.47
N ASP A 29 8.52 9.66 -12.06
CA ASP A 29 8.00 8.91 -10.94
C ASP A 29 7.35 7.61 -11.45
N LEU A 30 8.03 6.50 -11.19
CA LEU A 30 7.57 5.16 -11.59
C LEU A 30 6.29 4.70 -10.86
N THR A 31 5.82 5.40 -9.82
CA THR A 31 4.51 5.12 -9.23
C THR A 31 3.34 5.60 -10.11
N SER A 32 3.62 6.45 -11.09
CA SER A 32 2.64 7.00 -12.03
C SER A 32 2.54 6.21 -13.35
N ASP A 33 1.40 6.30 -14.02
CA ASP A 33 1.23 5.86 -15.42
C ASP A 33 2.09 6.72 -16.36
N ILE A 34 2.48 6.20 -17.53
CA ILE A 34 3.34 6.90 -18.50
C ILE A 34 2.62 8.06 -19.19
N ARG A 35 3.13 9.28 -18.98
CA ARG A 35 2.62 10.53 -19.56
C ARG A 35 3.75 11.52 -19.79
N LEU A 36 3.78 12.16 -20.95
CA LEU A 36 4.78 13.21 -21.25
C LEU A 36 4.66 14.44 -20.33
N SER A 37 3.47 14.67 -19.76
CA SER A 37 3.22 15.75 -18.81
C SER A 37 3.72 15.44 -17.39
N ALA A 38 3.97 14.16 -17.07
CA ALA A 38 4.48 13.73 -15.77
C ALA A 38 6.02 13.67 -15.72
N CYS A 39 6.70 13.96 -16.83
CA CYS A 39 8.16 14.03 -16.89
C CYS A 39 8.68 15.21 -16.05
N LYS A 40 9.65 14.94 -15.18
CA LYS A 40 10.19 15.90 -14.21
C LYS A 40 11.50 16.50 -14.74
N PRO A 41 11.52 17.79 -15.13
CA PRO A 41 12.75 18.42 -15.58
C PRO A 41 13.72 18.60 -14.41
N GLY A 42 15.01 18.59 -14.72
CA GLY A 42 16.09 18.91 -13.81
C GLY A 42 16.23 20.41 -13.52
N PRO A 43 17.29 20.81 -12.79
CA PRO A 43 17.54 22.18 -12.41
C PRO A 43 17.53 23.12 -13.62
N SER A 44 16.84 24.26 -13.51
CA SER A 44 16.72 25.25 -14.60
C SER A 44 16.04 24.71 -15.87
N GLY A 45 15.24 23.64 -15.77
CA GLY A 45 14.52 23.06 -16.90
C GLY A 45 15.36 22.13 -17.78
N SER A 46 16.58 21.77 -17.37
CA SER A 46 17.45 20.87 -18.14
C SER A 46 17.15 19.38 -17.87
N GLY A 47 17.84 18.47 -18.57
CA GLY A 47 17.87 17.06 -18.16
C GLY A 47 18.63 16.85 -16.84
N LEU A 48 18.39 15.70 -16.21
CA LEU A 48 19.10 15.23 -15.02
C LEU A 48 20.49 14.67 -15.33
N ILE A 49 20.70 14.25 -16.58
CA ILE A 49 21.94 13.63 -17.06
C ILE A 49 22.77 14.60 -17.90
N GLU A 50 24.07 14.34 -17.95
CA GLU A 50 25.00 15.06 -18.80
C GLU A 50 24.86 14.54 -20.24
N LEU A 51 24.47 15.44 -21.14
CA LEU A 51 24.43 15.20 -22.58
C LEU A 51 25.48 16.09 -23.24
N ASP A 52 26.25 15.53 -24.17
CA ASP A 52 27.21 16.30 -24.96
C ASP A 52 26.45 17.32 -25.83
N ARG A 53 26.55 18.59 -25.43
CA ARG A 53 25.90 19.72 -26.13
C ARG A 53 26.72 20.24 -27.31
N ASN A 54 27.96 19.80 -27.49
CA ASN A 54 28.81 20.27 -28.59
C ASN A 54 28.48 19.55 -29.90
N ARG A 55 28.00 18.30 -29.81
CA ARG A 55 27.63 17.48 -30.96
C ARG A 55 26.12 17.46 -31.13
N LYS A 56 25.64 18.39 -31.97
CA LYS A 56 24.22 18.52 -32.33
C LYS A 56 23.97 18.01 -33.74
N LYS A 57 22.78 17.46 -33.98
CA LYS A 57 22.30 16.99 -35.29
C LYS A 57 20.81 17.23 -35.42
N ASP A 58 20.33 17.30 -36.65
CA ASP A 58 18.90 17.21 -36.93
C ASP A 58 18.45 15.74 -36.84
N LEU A 59 17.36 15.50 -36.12
CA LEU A 59 16.72 14.20 -35.98
C LEU A 59 15.45 14.17 -36.83
N VAL A 60 15.44 13.31 -37.84
CA VAL A 60 14.28 13.13 -38.71
C VAL A 60 13.43 11.98 -38.19
N VAL A 61 12.16 12.25 -37.89
CA VAL A 61 11.18 11.24 -37.49
C VAL A 61 10.16 11.00 -38.63
N PRO A 62 9.45 9.86 -38.64
CA PRO A 62 8.45 9.56 -39.66
C PRO A 62 7.39 10.66 -39.82
N GLY A 63 6.99 10.91 -41.08
CA GLY A 63 6.12 12.04 -41.42
C GLY A 63 6.86 13.31 -41.84
N ASN A 64 8.15 13.22 -42.18
CA ASN A 64 9.03 14.34 -42.57
C ASN A 64 9.13 15.43 -41.49
N VAL A 65 8.94 15.05 -40.24
CA VAL A 65 9.10 15.93 -39.07
C VAL A 65 10.59 15.96 -38.72
N VAL A 66 11.14 17.16 -38.58
CA VAL A 66 12.54 17.38 -38.24
C VAL A 66 12.60 18.08 -36.89
N VAL A 67 13.33 17.47 -35.95
CA VAL A 67 13.67 18.10 -34.67
C VAL A 67 15.12 18.54 -34.77
N SER A 68 15.35 19.85 -34.71
CA SER A 68 16.69 20.42 -34.80
C SER A 68 17.40 20.46 -33.45
N ASP A 69 18.71 20.64 -33.48
CA ASP A 69 19.56 20.86 -32.31
C ASP A 69 19.58 19.70 -31.30
N VAL A 70 19.44 18.46 -31.79
CA VAL A 70 19.36 17.26 -30.96
C VAL A 70 20.76 16.74 -30.64
N CYS A 71 21.00 16.33 -29.39
CA CYS A 71 22.25 15.68 -29.00
C CYS A 71 22.54 14.45 -29.89
N ALA A 72 23.77 14.33 -30.39
CA ALA A 72 24.15 13.25 -31.30
C ALA A 72 23.94 11.84 -30.73
N ALA A 73 23.97 11.69 -29.39
CA ALA A 73 23.73 10.44 -28.67
C ALA A 73 22.26 9.99 -28.70
N ILE A 74 21.32 10.88 -29.01
CA ILE A 74 19.90 10.53 -29.15
C ILE A 74 19.67 9.98 -30.56
N LYS A 75 19.08 8.80 -30.65
CA LYS A 75 18.76 8.10 -31.88
C LYS A 75 17.23 8.01 -32.04
N CYS A 76 16.81 7.91 -33.30
CA CYS A 76 15.42 7.64 -33.65
C CYS A 76 15.37 6.34 -34.43
N ASP A 77 14.70 5.35 -33.86
CA ASP A 77 14.42 4.09 -34.52
C ASP A 77 13.04 4.10 -35.14
N LYS A 78 12.89 3.34 -36.23
CA LYS A 78 11.60 3.18 -36.90
C LYS A 78 10.63 2.46 -35.98
N GLY A 79 9.39 2.94 -35.95
CA GLY A 79 8.33 2.24 -35.25
C GLY A 79 7.89 0.97 -35.98
N GLU A 80 7.09 0.19 -35.27
CA GLU A 80 6.56 -1.08 -35.72
C GLU A 80 5.09 -1.20 -35.31
N ARG A 81 4.31 -1.93 -36.10
CA ARG A 81 2.94 -2.30 -35.78
C ARG A 81 2.92 -3.76 -35.35
N ILE A 82 2.56 -4.01 -34.09
CA ILE A 82 2.54 -5.34 -33.50
C ILE A 82 1.20 -5.58 -32.81
N ARG A 83 0.58 -6.74 -33.09
CA ARG A 83 -0.43 -7.32 -32.19
C ARG A 83 0.31 -8.17 -31.17
N PHE A 84 -0.01 -7.99 -29.91
CA PHE A 84 0.65 -8.68 -28.82
C PHE A 84 -0.39 -9.13 -27.81
N SER A 85 -0.17 -10.30 -27.24
CA SER A 85 -1.01 -10.87 -26.21
C SER A 85 -0.13 -11.53 -25.15
N SER A 86 -0.63 -11.56 -23.93
CA SER A 86 0.03 -12.27 -22.84
C SER A 86 -0.61 -13.62 -22.61
N ASP A 87 0.14 -14.51 -21.97
CA ASP A 87 -0.45 -15.66 -21.29
C ASP A 87 -1.31 -15.23 -20.10
N ALA A 88 -2.05 -16.19 -19.55
CA ALA A 88 -2.73 -16.04 -18.26
C ALA A 88 -1.70 -16.12 -17.13
N LEU A 89 -1.27 -14.97 -16.61
CA LEU A 89 -0.19 -14.86 -15.64
C LEU A 89 -0.70 -14.56 -14.23
N SER A 90 0.05 -14.99 -13.21
CA SER A 90 -0.18 -14.52 -11.84
C SER A 90 0.19 -13.04 -11.69
N PHE A 91 -0.28 -12.40 -10.62
CA PHE A 91 0.01 -10.99 -10.32
C PHE A 91 1.51 -10.65 -10.39
N ASN A 92 2.36 -11.45 -9.74
CA ASN A 92 3.81 -11.19 -9.69
C ASN A 92 4.48 -11.38 -11.06
N GLN A 93 4.08 -12.40 -11.83
CA GLN A 93 4.61 -12.65 -13.17
C GLN A 93 4.23 -11.52 -14.14
N MET A 94 2.98 -11.06 -14.09
CA MET A 94 2.52 -9.95 -14.92
C MET A 94 3.20 -8.63 -14.53
N SER A 95 3.41 -8.39 -13.23
CA SER A 95 4.17 -7.23 -12.75
C SER A 95 5.62 -7.26 -13.26
N GLU A 96 6.27 -8.42 -13.22
CA GLU A 96 7.64 -8.58 -13.71
C GLU A 96 7.72 -8.40 -15.23
N HIS A 97 6.76 -8.96 -15.98
CA HIS A 97 6.62 -8.72 -17.42
C HIS A 97 6.51 -7.22 -17.75
N CYS A 98 5.61 -6.51 -17.05
CA CYS A 98 5.43 -5.08 -17.27
C CYS A 98 6.69 -4.27 -16.93
N ASN A 99 7.44 -4.66 -15.90
CA ASN A 99 8.70 -3.99 -15.57
C ASN A 99 9.78 -4.23 -16.62
N GLN A 100 9.87 -5.45 -17.18
CA GLN A 100 10.80 -5.77 -18.27
C GLN A 100 10.51 -4.92 -19.52
N ASP A 101 9.23 -4.71 -19.85
CA ASP A 101 8.82 -3.83 -20.97
C ASP A 101 9.28 -2.37 -20.79
N LEU A 102 9.56 -1.95 -19.55
CA LEU A 102 10.07 -0.63 -19.18
C LEU A 102 11.61 -0.59 -19.03
N SER A 103 12.31 -1.67 -19.42
CA SER A 103 13.75 -1.88 -19.18
C SER A 103 14.15 -1.94 -17.70
N LEU A 104 13.26 -2.41 -16.83
CA LEU A 104 13.49 -2.51 -15.39
C LEU A 104 13.53 -3.97 -14.92
N ALA A 105 14.34 -4.23 -13.90
CA ALA A 105 14.36 -5.49 -13.20
C ALA A 105 13.53 -5.42 -11.91
N GLY A 106 12.94 -6.54 -11.49
CA GLY A 106 12.30 -6.67 -10.20
C GLY A 106 10.78 -6.88 -10.25
N LYS A 107 10.21 -7.15 -9.08
CA LYS A 107 8.83 -7.64 -8.89
C LYS A 107 7.88 -6.62 -8.29
N VAL A 108 8.38 -5.42 -7.95
CA VAL A 108 7.55 -4.36 -7.38
C VAL A 108 6.69 -3.78 -8.50
N PRO A 109 5.35 -3.75 -8.37
CA PRO A 109 4.48 -3.25 -9.43
C PRO A 109 4.73 -1.78 -9.74
N SER A 110 4.87 -1.44 -11.02
CA SER A 110 4.96 -0.05 -11.48
C SER A 110 3.59 0.65 -11.51
N GLY A 111 3.59 1.97 -11.64
CA GLY A 111 2.39 2.76 -11.90
C GLY A 111 1.71 2.40 -13.22
N VAL A 112 2.49 2.01 -14.22
CA VAL A 112 2.01 1.50 -15.50
C VAL A 112 1.22 0.21 -15.31
N PHE A 113 1.77 -0.75 -14.56
CA PHE A 113 1.05 -1.98 -14.22
C PHE A 113 -0.25 -1.69 -13.45
N ASN A 114 -0.20 -0.77 -12.48
CA ASN A 114 -1.38 -0.38 -11.72
C ASN A 114 -2.46 0.21 -12.63
N ALA A 115 -2.08 1.06 -13.59
CA ALA A 115 -2.99 1.66 -14.54
C ALA A 115 -3.58 0.64 -15.54
N MET A 116 -2.80 -0.38 -15.95
CA MET A 116 -3.26 -1.45 -16.84
C MET A 116 -4.45 -2.24 -16.27
N PHE A 117 -4.47 -2.47 -14.95
CA PHE A 117 -5.43 -3.36 -14.30
C PHE A 117 -6.29 -2.67 -13.21
N ASP A 118 -6.29 -1.33 -13.20
CA ASP A 118 -7.01 -0.48 -12.23
C ASP A 118 -6.75 -0.86 -10.76
N PHE A 119 -5.47 -1.03 -10.41
CA PHE A 119 -5.06 -1.23 -9.02
C PHE A 119 -4.83 0.11 -8.33
N LYS A 120 -5.51 0.31 -7.19
CA LYS A 120 -5.46 1.55 -6.37
C LYS A 120 -5.04 1.30 -4.93
N GLY A 121 -4.88 0.04 -4.53
CA GLY A 121 -4.65 -0.35 -3.15
C GLY A 121 -3.18 -0.65 -2.84
N CYS A 122 -2.96 -1.17 -1.63
CA CYS A 122 -1.70 -1.83 -1.29
C CYS A 122 -1.53 -3.06 -2.17
N TRP A 123 -0.41 -3.14 -2.89
CA TRP A 123 -0.19 -4.17 -3.89
C TRP A 123 -0.23 -5.60 -3.31
N LYS A 124 0.04 -5.79 -2.01
CA LYS A 124 -0.11 -7.11 -1.36
C LYS A 124 -1.56 -7.57 -1.29
N ASN A 125 -2.48 -6.66 -1.02
CA ASN A 125 -3.92 -6.94 -1.01
C ASN A 125 -4.44 -7.17 -2.43
N ASP A 126 -3.94 -6.40 -3.39
CA ASP A 126 -4.24 -6.61 -4.80
C ASP A 126 -3.74 -7.97 -5.29
N ALA A 127 -2.52 -8.36 -4.90
CA ALA A 127 -1.95 -9.67 -5.21
C ALA A 127 -2.68 -10.83 -4.51
N SER A 128 -3.21 -10.62 -3.30
CA SER A 128 -3.93 -11.65 -2.54
C SER A 128 -5.36 -11.87 -3.05
N THR A 129 -5.96 -10.86 -3.69
CA THR A 129 -7.31 -10.94 -4.27
C THR A 129 -7.30 -11.34 -5.74
N THR A 130 -6.20 -11.12 -6.44
CA THR A 130 -6.05 -11.46 -7.87
C THR A 130 -5.67 -12.93 -8.07
N LYS A 131 -6.33 -13.58 -9.04
CA LYS A 131 -6.03 -14.94 -9.50
C LYS A 131 -5.14 -14.90 -10.74
N ILE A 132 -5.62 -14.25 -11.80
CA ILE A 132 -4.99 -14.21 -13.12
C ILE A 132 -5.14 -12.82 -13.72
N LEU A 133 -4.11 -12.39 -14.43
CA LEU A 133 -4.07 -11.20 -15.28
C LEU A 133 -3.69 -11.61 -16.70
N ALA A 134 -4.34 -11.00 -17.70
CA ALA A 134 -4.01 -11.21 -19.10
C ALA A 134 -4.35 -9.96 -19.94
N PHE A 135 -3.73 -9.78 -21.11
CA PHE A 135 -4.08 -8.71 -22.04
C PHE A 135 -3.89 -9.13 -23.50
N ASP A 136 -4.62 -8.49 -24.42
CA ASP A 136 -4.47 -8.60 -25.88
C ASP A 136 -4.72 -7.22 -26.49
N GLY A 137 -3.84 -6.79 -27.40
CA GLY A 137 -4.12 -5.64 -28.22
C GLY A 137 -3.05 -5.27 -29.22
N TRP A 138 -3.19 -4.05 -29.74
CA TRP A 138 -2.34 -3.50 -30.78
C TRP A 138 -1.46 -2.38 -30.25
N LEU A 139 -0.18 -2.45 -30.63
CA LEU A 139 0.81 -1.40 -30.47
C LEU A 139 1.17 -0.88 -31.85
N ILE A 140 0.93 0.40 -32.09
CA ILE A 140 1.29 1.10 -33.32
C ILE A 140 2.39 2.09 -32.96
N GLY A 141 3.62 1.61 -32.95
CA GLY A 141 4.80 2.46 -32.85
C GLY A 141 5.00 3.20 -34.16
N LEU A 142 5.07 4.52 -34.10
CA LEU A 142 5.50 5.35 -35.23
C LEU A 142 7.01 5.49 -35.23
N TYR A 143 7.60 5.80 -34.08
CA TYR A 143 9.03 5.91 -33.88
C TYR A 143 9.38 5.74 -32.40
N THR A 144 10.65 5.43 -32.15
CA THR A 144 11.21 5.37 -30.80
C THR A 144 12.39 6.32 -30.73
N VAL A 145 12.38 7.24 -29.77
CA VAL A 145 13.50 8.13 -29.46
C VAL A 145 14.24 7.52 -28.27
N GLU A 146 15.51 7.16 -28.45
CA GLU A 146 16.30 6.53 -27.39
C GLU A 146 17.69 7.15 -27.27
N LEU A 147 18.19 7.19 -26.04
CA LEU A 147 19.57 7.54 -25.75
C LEU A 147 20.46 6.31 -26.02
N GLU A 148 21.52 6.50 -26.81
CA GLU A 148 22.54 5.48 -26.99
C GLU A 148 23.15 5.11 -25.64
N ARG A 149 23.11 3.81 -25.29
CA ARG A 149 23.57 3.24 -24.01
C ARG A 149 25.09 3.35 -23.85
N SER A 150 25.56 4.57 -23.66
CA SER A 150 26.91 4.97 -23.27
C SER A 150 26.95 5.24 -21.76
N GLN A 151 28.09 5.64 -21.20
CA GLN A 151 28.21 5.93 -19.76
C GLN A 151 27.32 7.13 -19.38
N ILE A 152 26.09 6.86 -18.95
CA ILE A 152 25.16 7.89 -18.47
C ILE A 152 25.67 8.40 -17.13
N ALA A 153 25.92 9.70 -17.02
CA ALA A 153 26.27 10.37 -15.79
C ALA A 153 25.20 11.39 -15.40
N LEU A 154 24.85 11.44 -14.11
CA LEU A 154 24.02 12.52 -13.59
C LEU A 154 24.78 13.85 -13.62
N SER A 155 24.05 14.94 -13.79
CA SER A 155 24.60 16.29 -13.68
C SER A 155 25.06 16.58 -12.25
N ASP A 156 26.16 17.34 -12.13
CA ASP A 156 26.72 17.70 -10.82
C ASP A 156 25.74 18.46 -9.91
N LYS A 157 24.84 19.25 -10.49
CA LYS A 157 23.78 19.94 -9.73
C LYS A 157 22.85 18.95 -9.03
N VAL A 158 22.45 17.88 -9.71
CA VAL A 158 21.58 16.85 -9.12
C VAL A 158 22.36 16.05 -8.07
N LYS A 159 23.64 15.75 -8.30
CA LYS A 159 24.50 15.07 -7.32
C LYS A 159 24.65 15.86 -6.01
N GLN A 160 24.78 17.19 -6.10
CA GLN A 160 24.91 18.08 -4.95
C GLN A 160 23.65 18.16 -4.09
N GLU A 161 22.48 17.90 -4.66
CA GLU A 161 21.21 17.90 -3.93
C GLU A 161 20.88 16.55 -3.26
N VAL A 162 21.74 15.53 -3.39
CA VAL A 162 21.54 14.24 -2.71
C VAL A 162 21.75 14.41 -1.20
N PRO A 163 20.75 14.09 -0.35
CA PRO A 163 20.90 14.19 1.09
C PRO A 163 22.01 13.26 1.61
N SER A 164 22.91 13.79 2.41
CA SER A 164 24.06 13.03 2.96
C SER A 164 23.69 12.14 4.15
N THR A 165 22.54 12.40 4.78
CA THR A 165 22.01 11.69 5.96
C THR A 165 20.58 11.21 5.70
N TRP A 166 20.03 10.40 6.62
CA TRP A 166 18.62 10.06 6.62
C TRP A 166 17.77 11.25 7.09
N ASP A 167 17.49 12.18 6.19
CA ASP A 167 16.57 13.31 6.39
C ASP A 167 15.28 13.05 5.61
N PRO A 168 14.17 12.67 6.28
CA PRO A 168 12.91 12.34 5.61
C PRO A 168 12.36 13.45 4.71
N THR A 169 12.51 14.71 5.10
CA THR A 169 12.00 15.86 4.34
C THR A 169 12.83 16.06 3.09
N ALA A 170 14.16 16.15 3.21
CA ALA A 170 15.04 16.33 2.05
C ALA A 170 14.97 15.15 1.08
N LEU A 171 14.81 13.92 1.59
CA LEU A 171 14.63 12.71 0.76
C LEU A 171 13.30 12.75 0.00
N ALA A 172 12.21 13.14 0.65
CA ALA A 172 10.90 13.27 0.00
C ALA A 172 10.91 14.37 -1.07
N GLU A 173 11.48 15.55 -0.76
CA GLU A 173 11.65 16.66 -1.70
C GLU A 173 12.48 16.24 -2.92
N PHE A 174 13.56 15.48 -2.74
CA PHE A 174 14.35 14.97 -3.86
C PHE A 174 13.52 14.07 -4.79
N ILE A 175 12.75 13.12 -4.22
CA ILE A 175 11.89 12.20 -4.97
C ILE A 175 10.75 12.96 -5.67
N GLU A 176 10.17 13.94 -5.01
CA GLU A 176 9.14 14.80 -5.59
C GLU A 176 9.71 15.65 -6.74
N LYS A 177 10.92 16.19 -6.58
CA LYS A 177 11.55 17.07 -7.58
C LYS A 177 12.06 16.31 -8.80
N TYR A 178 12.79 15.20 -8.59
CA TYR A 178 13.49 14.48 -9.66
C TYR A 178 12.86 13.13 -10.03
N GLY A 179 11.91 12.65 -9.24
CA GLY A 179 11.35 11.31 -9.43
C GLY A 179 12.29 10.21 -8.96
N THR A 180 11.99 8.99 -9.36
CA THR A 180 12.70 7.78 -8.95
C THR A 180 13.62 7.24 -10.06
N HIS A 181 13.33 7.59 -11.31
CA HIS A 181 14.00 7.07 -12.49
C HIS A 181 14.31 8.19 -13.50
N VAL A 182 15.26 7.94 -14.39
CA VAL A 182 15.59 8.79 -15.52
C VAL A 182 15.05 8.15 -16.80
N ILE A 183 14.42 8.94 -17.66
CA ILE A 183 13.94 8.52 -18.98
C ILE A 183 15.12 8.40 -19.93
N VAL A 184 15.30 7.22 -20.53
CA VAL A 184 16.34 6.97 -21.55
C VAL A 184 15.74 6.58 -22.91
N GLY A 185 14.45 6.33 -22.99
CA GLY A 185 13.76 6.05 -24.24
C GLY A 185 12.27 6.33 -24.18
N VAL A 186 11.68 6.71 -25.31
CA VAL A 186 10.26 7.03 -25.48
C VAL A 186 9.77 6.46 -26.80
N LYS A 187 8.76 5.61 -26.76
CA LYS A 187 8.06 5.09 -27.95
C LYS A 187 6.79 5.89 -28.18
N MET A 188 6.67 6.48 -29.37
CA MET A 188 5.56 7.35 -29.75
C MET A 188 4.63 6.66 -30.77
N GLY A 189 3.32 6.85 -30.61
CA GLY A 189 2.33 6.34 -31.55
C GLY A 189 0.96 6.13 -30.91
N GLY A 190 0.37 4.95 -31.12
CA GLY A 190 -0.94 4.55 -30.63
C GLY A 190 -0.94 3.17 -30.00
N LYS A 191 -1.77 2.95 -28.99
CA LYS A 191 -1.95 1.66 -28.30
C LYS A 191 -3.42 1.43 -28.04
N ASP A 192 -3.91 0.23 -28.31
CA ASP A 192 -5.30 -0.14 -28.12
C ASP A 192 -5.39 -1.56 -27.54
N VAL A 193 -5.68 -1.68 -26.25
CA VAL A 193 -5.52 -2.94 -25.50
C VAL A 193 -6.69 -3.23 -24.58
N ILE A 194 -7.05 -4.51 -24.52
CA ILE A 194 -8.01 -5.07 -23.57
C ILE A 194 -7.22 -5.83 -22.52
N HIS A 195 -7.49 -5.54 -21.24
CA HIS A 195 -6.90 -6.23 -20.11
C HIS A 195 -8.00 -6.97 -19.35
N ILE A 196 -7.72 -8.18 -18.92
CA ILE A 196 -8.59 -8.96 -18.05
C ILE A 196 -7.93 -9.11 -16.68
N LYS A 197 -8.73 -8.84 -15.65
CA LYS A 197 -8.42 -9.09 -14.25
C LYS A 197 -9.42 -10.09 -13.68
N GLN A 198 -8.93 -11.26 -13.28
CA GLN A 198 -9.72 -12.31 -12.64
C GLN A 198 -9.44 -12.33 -11.14
N LEU A 199 -10.48 -12.28 -10.31
CA LEU A 199 -10.37 -12.39 -8.86
C LEU A 199 -10.29 -13.86 -8.41
N ARG A 200 -9.74 -14.12 -7.21
CA ARG A 200 -9.60 -15.47 -6.64
C ARG A 200 -10.93 -16.17 -6.35
N THR A 201 -12.00 -15.41 -6.20
CA THR A 201 -13.36 -15.92 -6.02
C THR A 201 -13.94 -16.52 -7.32
N SER A 202 -13.33 -16.23 -8.47
CA SER A 202 -13.73 -16.77 -9.76
C SER A 202 -13.37 -18.25 -9.92
N ASN A 203 -14.35 -19.04 -10.40
CA ASN A 203 -14.18 -20.47 -10.67
C ASN A 203 -13.57 -20.77 -12.05
N LEU A 204 -13.43 -19.76 -12.92
CA LEU A 204 -12.94 -19.98 -14.28
C LEU A 204 -11.48 -20.44 -14.30
N LEU A 205 -11.18 -21.35 -15.23
CA LEU A 205 -9.84 -21.85 -15.51
C LEU A 205 -9.05 -20.85 -16.37
N PRO A 206 -7.71 -20.85 -16.30
CA PRO A 206 -6.86 -19.98 -17.13
C PRO A 206 -7.19 -20.01 -18.63
N ALA A 207 -7.47 -21.20 -19.18
CA ALA A 207 -7.80 -21.38 -20.59
C ALA A 207 -9.13 -20.72 -20.99
N GLU A 208 -10.11 -20.69 -20.08
CA GLU A 208 -11.39 -20.02 -20.31
C GLU A 208 -11.22 -18.50 -20.31
N VAL A 209 -10.39 -17.98 -19.41
CA VAL A 209 -10.02 -16.56 -19.38
C VAL A 209 -9.30 -16.14 -20.67
N GLN A 210 -8.36 -16.95 -21.15
CA GLN A 210 -7.70 -16.69 -22.44
C GLN A 210 -8.68 -16.74 -23.62
N LYS A 211 -9.61 -17.69 -23.62
CA LYS A 211 -10.65 -17.78 -24.65
C LYS A 211 -11.55 -16.54 -24.65
N LEU A 212 -11.96 -16.08 -23.46
CA LEU A 212 -12.74 -14.85 -23.30
C LEU A 212 -11.97 -13.62 -23.80
N LEU A 213 -10.69 -13.48 -23.42
CA LEU A 213 -9.83 -12.39 -23.89
C LEU A 213 -9.74 -12.38 -25.41
N LYS A 214 -9.51 -13.55 -26.02
CA LYS A 214 -9.43 -13.68 -27.47
C LYS A 214 -10.75 -13.29 -28.14
N GLN A 215 -11.88 -13.73 -27.62
CA GLN A 215 -13.20 -13.34 -28.15
C GLN A 215 -13.39 -11.82 -28.09
N LEU A 216 -13.12 -11.20 -26.94
CA LEU A 216 -13.25 -9.74 -26.79
C LEU A 216 -12.29 -8.98 -27.73
N ALA A 217 -11.07 -9.50 -27.91
CA ALA A 217 -10.10 -8.92 -28.83
C ALA A 217 -10.55 -9.05 -30.29
N ASP A 218 -11.04 -10.21 -30.70
CA ASP A 218 -11.49 -10.46 -32.06
C ASP A 218 -12.76 -9.64 -32.39
N GLU A 219 -13.69 -9.51 -31.45
CA GLU A 219 -14.86 -8.61 -31.59
C GLU A 219 -14.44 -7.15 -31.75
N ARG A 220 -13.42 -6.71 -31.01
CA ARG A 220 -12.98 -5.31 -30.99
C ARG A 220 -12.08 -4.91 -32.15
N PHE A 221 -11.26 -5.85 -32.61
CA PHE A 221 -10.26 -5.64 -33.65
C PHE A 221 -10.68 -6.23 -35.00
N SER A 222 -11.91 -6.71 -35.14
CA SER A 222 -12.47 -7.15 -36.42
C SER A 222 -12.46 -6.01 -37.45
N GLU A 223 -12.11 -6.36 -38.69
CA GLU A 223 -12.03 -5.45 -39.84
C GLU A 223 -13.38 -5.24 -40.53
N ASP A 224 -14.42 -6.00 -40.14
CA ASP A 224 -15.76 -5.88 -40.71
C ASP A 224 -16.52 -4.70 -40.08
N ASP A 225 -16.62 -3.62 -40.85
CA ASP A 225 -17.43 -2.42 -40.53
C ASP A 225 -18.95 -2.71 -40.46
N ASN A 226 -19.39 -3.96 -40.66
CA ASN A 226 -20.80 -4.35 -40.84
C ASN A 226 -21.56 -4.76 -39.58
N LEU A 227 -20.93 -4.84 -38.39
CA LEU A 227 -21.66 -5.20 -37.16
C LEU A 227 -22.37 -4.02 -36.47
N ASN A 228 -22.20 -2.79 -36.96
CA ASN A 228 -22.94 -1.62 -36.46
C ASN A 228 -24.22 -1.29 -37.25
N LEU A 229 -24.69 -2.18 -38.14
CA LEU A 229 -25.95 -2.01 -38.88
C LEU A 229 -26.98 -3.14 -38.74
N VAL A 230 -26.75 -4.14 -37.86
CA VAL A 230 -27.78 -5.13 -37.52
C VAL A 230 -28.13 -5.06 -36.03
N ALA A 231 -28.47 -3.85 -35.58
CA ALA A 231 -29.38 -3.69 -34.46
C ALA A 231 -30.79 -3.53 -35.03
N ASN A 232 -31.41 -4.63 -35.48
CA ASN A 232 -32.83 -4.85 -35.25
C ASN A 232 -33.29 -6.30 -35.51
N SER A 233 -34.21 -6.68 -34.63
CA SER A 233 -35.11 -7.84 -34.59
C SER A 233 -34.55 -9.23 -34.27
N ASP A 234 -34.90 -9.67 -33.06
CA ASP A 234 -35.17 -11.05 -32.64
C ASP A 234 -34.00 -11.93 -32.17
N LYS A 235 -33.64 -11.72 -30.89
CA LYS A 235 -33.79 -12.75 -29.84
C LYS A 235 -33.55 -12.14 -28.45
N SER A 236 -34.58 -12.16 -27.62
CA SER A 236 -34.51 -11.73 -26.24
C SER A 236 -33.71 -12.72 -25.38
N SER A 237 -32.56 -12.30 -24.88
CA SER A 237 -32.02 -12.76 -23.61
C SER A 237 -31.42 -11.55 -22.88
N LYS A 238 -32.17 -11.07 -21.88
CA LYS A 238 -31.82 -9.91 -21.05
C LYS A 238 -30.51 -10.15 -20.30
N ALA A 239 -29.43 -9.50 -20.71
CA ALA A 239 -28.36 -9.12 -19.80
C ALA A 239 -28.47 -7.60 -19.56
N LYS A 240 -28.89 -7.22 -18.35
CA LYS A 240 -28.96 -5.83 -17.90
C LYS A 240 -27.55 -5.25 -17.87
N VAL A 241 -27.20 -4.44 -18.87
CA VAL A 241 -26.11 -3.47 -18.77
C VAL A 241 -26.60 -2.35 -17.86
N GLU A 242 -26.22 -2.42 -16.59
CA GLU A 242 -26.46 -1.35 -15.62
C GLU A 242 -25.41 -0.25 -15.88
N GLN A 243 -25.73 0.69 -16.77
CA GLN A 243 -25.07 1.99 -16.80
C GLN A 243 -25.41 2.71 -15.50
N SER A 244 -24.49 2.65 -14.53
CA SER A 244 -24.59 3.42 -13.30
C SER A 244 -24.41 4.90 -13.64
N MET A 245 -25.53 5.61 -13.71
CA MET A 245 -25.58 7.07 -13.60
C MET A 245 -25.17 7.46 -12.18
N VAL A 246 -23.96 7.97 -12.00
CA VAL A 246 -23.57 8.72 -10.79
C VAL A 246 -22.82 9.99 -11.19
N TRP A 247 -23.61 11.04 -11.44
CA TRP A 247 -23.39 12.46 -11.16
C TRP A 247 -22.11 13.11 -11.72
N ASP A 248 -22.30 13.74 -12.88
CA ASP A 248 -21.52 14.87 -13.38
C ASP A 248 -21.58 16.04 -12.37
N LEU A 249 -20.58 16.14 -11.50
CA LEU A 249 -20.14 17.42 -10.97
C LEU A 249 -18.88 17.81 -11.73
N GLN A 250 -19.09 18.70 -12.71
CA GLN A 250 -18.06 19.31 -13.54
C GLN A 250 -17.01 20.01 -12.66
N LEU A 251 -15.84 19.38 -12.54
CA LEU A 251 -14.58 20.02 -12.12
C LEU A 251 -13.70 20.20 -13.38
N PRO A 252 -13.18 21.40 -13.70
CA PRO A 252 -12.52 21.68 -14.98
C PRO A 252 -11.15 21.00 -15.23
N LEU A 253 -10.73 20.04 -14.41
CA LEU A 253 -9.34 19.53 -14.36
C LEU A 253 -9.14 18.10 -14.88
N ALA A 254 -10.18 17.40 -15.35
CA ALA A 254 -10.10 15.97 -15.68
C ALA A 254 -10.32 15.59 -17.17
N ASN A 255 -10.30 16.55 -18.11
CA ASN A 255 -10.60 16.29 -19.53
C ASN A 255 -9.38 15.84 -20.36
N THR A 256 -8.70 14.75 -19.98
CA THR A 256 -7.56 14.24 -20.79
C THR A 256 -7.64 12.75 -21.11
N PHE A 257 -8.56 12.00 -20.53
CA PHE A 257 -8.76 10.58 -20.81
C PHE A 257 -10.23 10.22 -20.69
N ARG A 258 -10.76 9.42 -21.62
CA ARG A 258 -11.94 8.62 -21.30
C ARG A 258 -11.51 7.64 -20.20
N PRO A 259 -12.24 7.51 -19.08
CA PRO A 259 -11.95 6.48 -18.09
C PRO A 259 -11.88 5.11 -18.77
N PRO A 260 -11.05 4.17 -18.27
CA PRO A 260 -11.07 2.80 -18.76
C PRO A 260 -12.52 2.30 -18.83
N VAL A 261 -12.90 1.72 -19.97
CA VAL A 261 -14.24 1.16 -20.10
C VAL A 261 -14.24 -0.17 -19.37
N PHE A 262 -15.07 -0.28 -18.34
CA PHE A 262 -15.23 -1.49 -17.54
C PHE A 262 -16.43 -2.28 -18.04
N SER A 263 -16.22 -3.56 -18.36
CA SER A 263 -17.31 -4.53 -18.41
C SER A 263 -17.09 -5.59 -17.33
N HIS A 264 -18.11 -5.76 -16.49
CA HIS A 264 -18.08 -6.65 -15.34
C HIS A 264 -19.06 -7.80 -15.56
N SER A 265 -18.55 -9.05 -15.65
CA SER A 265 -19.42 -10.21 -15.52
C SER A 265 -19.67 -10.45 -14.03
N LYS A 266 -20.86 -10.04 -13.54
CA LYS A 266 -21.26 -10.23 -12.12
C LYS A 266 -21.31 -11.70 -11.70
N ASN A 267 -21.36 -12.63 -12.64
CA ASN A 267 -21.45 -14.05 -12.35
C ASN A 267 -20.07 -14.73 -12.21
N ASP A 268 -19.00 -14.12 -12.73
CA ASP A 268 -17.71 -14.79 -12.89
C ASP A 268 -16.54 -14.10 -12.16
N ASP A 269 -16.79 -12.98 -11.46
CA ASP A 269 -15.76 -12.16 -10.79
C ASP A 269 -14.57 -11.80 -11.71
N ILE A 270 -14.90 -11.43 -12.95
CA ILE A 270 -13.97 -10.97 -13.98
C ILE A 270 -14.25 -9.53 -14.36
N TRP A 271 -13.16 -8.77 -14.51
CA TRP A 271 -13.14 -7.39 -14.95
C TRP A 271 -12.42 -7.30 -16.29
N SER A 272 -13.08 -6.74 -17.30
CA SER A 272 -12.43 -6.34 -18.57
C SER A 272 -12.23 -4.83 -18.56
N ILE A 273 -11.01 -4.41 -18.90
CA ILE A 273 -10.52 -3.04 -18.81
C ILE A 273 -9.94 -2.66 -20.18
N HIS A 274 -10.58 -1.71 -20.85
CA HIS A 274 -10.15 -1.26 -22.18
C HIS A 274 -9.37 0.05 -22.07
N ILE A 275 -8.14 0.04 -22.57
CA ILE A 275 -7.24 1.20 -22.55
C ILE A 275 -6.79 1.51 -23.98
N ARG A 276 -7.08 2.75 -24.41
CA ARG A 276 -6.64 3.31 -25.68
C ARG A 276 -5.80 4.55 -25.42
N ARG A 277 -4.69 4.69 -26.13
CA ARG A 277 -3.77 5.84 -26.03
C ARG A 277 -3.23 6.23 -27.41
N GLY A 278 -3.11 7.53 -27.67
CA GLY A 278 -2.74 8.04 -29.00
C GLY A 278 -3.90 7.93 -29.99
N GLY A 279 -3.87 8.73 -31.06
CA GLY A 279 -5.02 8.94 -31.92
C GLY A 279 -6.15 9.73 -31.24
N LEU A 280 -7.24 9.95 -31.97
CA LEU A 280 -8.47 10.51 -31.39
C LEU A 280 -9.21 9.38 -30.66
N ASP A 281 -9.80 9.60 -29.49
CA ASP A 281 -10.68 8.60 -28.87
C ASP A 281 -12.08 9.19 -28.67
N SER A 282 -12.96 8.95 -29.64
CA SER A 282 -14.34 9.41 -29.67
C SER A 282 -15.34 8.25 -29.63
N GLY A 283 -14.90 7.06 -29.18
CA GLY A 283 -15.73 5.84 -29.16
C GLY A 283 -15.88 5.15 -30.52
N GLN A 284 -14.99 5.45 -31.46
CA GLN A 284 -14.98 4.90 -32.81
C GLN A 284 -14.34 3.51 -32.90
N SER A 285 -14.55 2.83 -34.04
CA SER A 285 -13.97 1.50 -34.31
C SER A 285 -12.44 1.51 -34.33
N HIS A 286 -11.82 0.35 -34.13
CA HIS A 286 -10.35 0.23 -34.15
C HIS A 286 -9.74 0.74 -35.47
N LYS A 287 -10.36 0.41 -36.61
CA LYS A 287 -9.93 0.82 -37.95
C LYS A 287 -9.99 2.33 -38.14
N GLN A 288 -11.08 2.96 -37.70
CA GLN A 288 -11.22 4.42 -37.74
C GLN A 288 -10.25 5.11 -36.78
N TRP A 289 -9.96 4.50 -35.64
CA TRP A 289 -8.94 5.00 -34.71
C TRP A 289 -7.53 4.92 -35.31
N LEU A 290 -7.19 3.81 -35.95
CA LEU A 290 -5.86 3.55 -36.53
C LEU A 290 -5.41 4.65 -37.50
N SER A 291 -6.31 5.16 -38.34
CA SER A 291 -6.02 6.24 -39.30
C SER A 291 -5.72 7.59 -38.64
N THR A 292 -6.08 7.77 -37.36
CA THR A 292 -5.85 9.01 -36.60
C THR A 292 -4.54 8.99 -35.82
N VAL A 293 -3.90 7.83 -35.62
CA VAL A 293 -2.70 7.68 -34.79
C VAL A 293 -1.53 8.50 -35.31
N SER A 294 -1.33 8.56 -36.63
CA SER A 294 -0.26 9.36 -37.25
C SER A 294 -0.48 10.87 -37.11
N GLN A 295 -1.72 11.31 -36.94
CA GLN A 295 -2.08 12.73 -36.80
C GLN A 295 -1.98 13.21 -35.34
N TYR A 296 -2.26 12.31 -34.39
CA TYR A 296 -2.28 12.61 -32.96
C TYR A 296 -1.50 11.57 -32.14
N PRO A 297 -0.19 11.42 -32.38
CA PRO A 297 0.61 10.44 -31.65
C PRO A 297 0.75 10.80 -30.17
N ASN A 298 0.87 9.78 -29.33
CA ASN A 298 1.13 9.93 -27.90
C ASN A 298 2.15 8.89 -27.43
N VAL A 299 2.68 9.06 -26.21
CA VAL A 299 3.63 8.10 -25.62
C VAL A 299 2.95 6.78 -25.33
N ILE A 300 3.47 5.68 -25.87
CA ILE A 300 2.89 4.33 -25.70
C ILE A 300 3.79 3.40 -24.87
N SER A 301 5.08 3.72 -24.79
CA SER A 301 6.04 3.09 -23.87
C SER A 301 7.16 4.07 -23.52
N MET A 302 7.82 3.85 -22.38
CA MET A 302 9.03 4.57 -21.95
C MET A 302 10.05 3.56 -21.39
N SER A 303 11.34 3.86 -21.57
CA SER A 303 12.45 3.08 -21.03
C SER A 303 13.15 3.89 -19.94
N PHE A 304 13.49 3.24 -18.83
CA PHE A 304 13.98 3.93 -17.63
C PHE A 304 15.30 3.37 -17.10
N VAL A 305 16.04 4.21 -16.38
CA VAL A 305 17.18 3.81 -15.54
C VAL A 305 16.95 4.35 -14.12
N PRO A 306 17.10 3.53 -13.06
CA PRO A 306 16.93 4.01 -11.68
C PRO A 306 17.92 5.12 -11.35
N ILE A 307 17.46 6.26 -10.83
CA ILE A 307 18.34 7.40 -10.53
C ILE A 307 19.43 7.01 -9.52
N ALA A 308 19.10 6.14 -8.56
CA ALA A 308 20.03 5.61 -7.57
C ALA A 308 21.20 4.81 -8.18
N SER A 309 21.02 4.19 -9.36
CA SER A 309 22.10 3.47 -10.05
C SER A 309 23.18 4.39 -10.61
N LEU A 310 22.86 5.68 -10.78
CA LEU A 310 23.75 6.71 -11.33
C LEU A 310 24.48 7.51 -10.23
N LEU A 311 24.28 7.17 -8.95
CA LEU A 311 24.81 7.88 -7.79
C LEU A 311 26.00 7.15 -7.11
N SER A 312 26.64 6.22 -7.82
CA SER A 312 27.81 5.51 -7.30
C SER A 312 28.91 6.48 -6.87
N GLY A 313 29.43 6.30 -5.66
CA GLY A 313 30.47 7.15 -5.08
C GLY A 313 29.98 8.47 -4.45
N ILE A 314 28.67 8.77 -4.49
CA ILE A 314 28.10 9.96 -3.84
C ILE A 314 27.73 9.64 -2.38
N PRO A 315 28.20 10.44 -1.39
CA PRO A 315 27.76 10.31 0.00
C PRO A 315 26.23 10.41 0.11
N GLY A 316 25.62 9.53 0.91
CA GLY A 316 24.16 9.51 1.09
C GLY A 316 23.35 8.78 0.02
N SER A 317 23.98 8.32 -1.06
CA SER A 317 23.33 7.50 -2.11
C SER A 317 22.59 6.27 -1.56
N GLY A 318 23.10 5.65 -0.50
CA GLY A 318 22.43 4.55 0.21
C GLY A 318 21.11 4.95 0.86
N PHE A 319 21.03 6.14 1.46
CA PHE A 319 19.80 6.66 2.07
C PHE A 319 18.74 6.94 1.00
N LEU A 320 19.12 7.62 -0.08
CA LEU A 320 18.22 7.90 -1.19
C LEU A 320 17.74 6.63 -1.87
N SER A 321 18.63 5.66 -2.11
CA SER A 321 18.24 4.35 -2.64
C SER A 321 17.22 3.64 -1.74
N HIS A 322 17.45 3.67 -0.42
CA HIS A 322 16.51 3.09 0.54
C HIS A 322 15.15 3.80 0.53
N ALA A 323 15.13 5.14 0.53
CA ALA A 323 13.90 5.93 0.47
C ALA A 323 13.10 5.68 -0.81
N ILE A 324 13.76 5.64 -1.98
CA ILE A 324 13.12 5.32 -3.26
C ILE A 324 12.52 3.90 -3.22
N ASN A 325 13.24 2.92 -2.67
CA ASN A 325 12.74 1.55 -2.57
C ASN A 325 11.50 1.45 -1.67
N LEU A 326 11.48 2.17 -0.54
CA LEU A 326 10.31 2.26 0.32
C LEU A 326 9.14 2.95 -0.40
N TYR A 327 9.40 4.05 -1.08
CA TYR A 327 8.39 4.79 -1.84
C TYR A 327 7.76 3.94 -2.95
N LEU A 328 8.57 3.27 -3.78
CA LEU A 328 8.07 2.41 -4.86
C LEU A 328 7.30 1.19 -4.34
N ARG A 329 7.71 0.65 -3.19
CA ARG A 329 7.09 -0.53 -2.59
C ARG A 329 5.76 -0.22 -1.91
N TYR A 330 5.68 0.89 -1.19
CA TYR A 330 4.52 1.22 -0.36
C TYR A 330 3.59 2.26 -0.99
N LYS A 331 4.11 3.08 -1.90
CA LYS A 331 3.38 4.11 -2.66
C LYS A 331 2.51 4.99 -1.76
N PRO A 332 3.04 5.55 -0.65
CA PRO A 332 2.32 6.59 0.06
C PRO A 332 2.06 7.77 -0.90
N PRO A 333 1.02 8.59 -0.65
CA PRO A 333 0.87 9.88 -1.35
C PRO A 333 2.16 10.68 -1.25
N ILE A 334 2.54 11.39 -2.33
CA ILE A 334 3.83 12.09 -2.39
C ILE A 334 3.91 13.18 -1.31
N GLU A 335 2.78 13.80 -0.99
CA GLU A 335 2.61 14.83 0.03
C GLU A 335 2.83 14.30 1.45
N GLU A 336 2.62 13.00 1.66
CA GLU A 336 2.79 12.32 2.95
C GLU A 336 4.12 11.54 3.03
N LEU A 337 4.97 11.61 2.00
CA LEU A 337 6.20 10.81 1.91
C LEU A 337 7.19 11.14 3.02
N ALA A 338 7.37 12.41 3.36
CA ALA A 338 8.29 12.82 4.44
C ALA A 338 7.87 12.20 5.77
N GLN A 339 6.59 12.33 6.14
CA GLN A 339 6.04 11.74 7.36
C GLN A 339 6.13 10.20 7.31
N PHE A 340 5.85 9.59 6.16
CA PHE A 340 6.00 8.15 6.00
C PHE A 340 7.45 7.69 6.27
N LEU A 341 8.45 8.34 5.67
CA LEU A 341 9.87 8.00 5.82
C LEU A 341 10.36 8.16 7.27
N GLU A 342 9.85 9.14 7.99
CA GLU A 342 10.14 9.38 9.39
C GLU A 342 9.73 8.19 10.29
N TYR A 343 8.68 7.46 9.89
CA TYR A 343 8.19 6.27 10.59
C TYR A 343 8.82 4.96 10.09
N GLN A 344 9.71 4.99 9.09
CA GLN A 344 10.42 3.81 8.59
C GLN A 344 11.70 3.48 9.37
N LEU A 345 11.75 3.91 10.63
CA LEU A 345 12.80 3.55 11.56
C LEU A 345 12.70 2.06 11.97
N PRO A 346 13.82 1.43 12.36
CA PRO A 346 13.79 0.10 12.97
C PRO A 346 12.82 0.05 14.15
N ARG A 347 12.06 -1.03 14.24
CA ARG A 347 11.09 -1.29 15.32
C ARG A 347 11.65 -2.32 16.29
N HIS A 348 11.50 -2.06 17.58
CA HIS A 348 11.92 -2.97 18.64
C HIS A 348 10.74 -3.30 19.56
N TRP A 349 10.81 -4.46 20.19
CA TRP A 349 9.89 -4.83 21.25
C TRP A 349 10.50 -4.46 22.60
N ALA A 350 9.69 -3.86 23.47
CA ALA A 350 9.96 -3.68 24.88
C ALA A 350 9.01 -4.58 25.69
N PRO A 351 9.52 -5.43 26.61
CA PRO A 351 10.93 -5.78 26.77
C PRO A 351 11.46 -6.54 25.54
N ALA A 352 12.76 -6.39 25.26
CA ALA A 352 13.41 -7.15 24.19
C ALA A 352 13.55 -8.62 24.61
N TYR A 353 13.62 -9.53 23.65
CA TYR A 353 13.73 -10.96 23.96
C TYR A 353 15.01 -11.30 24.75
N SER A 354 16.11 -10.59 24.50
CA SER A 354 17.37 -10.68 25.24
C SER A 354 17.24 -10.30 26.71
N ASP A 355 16.28 -9.42 27.03
CA ASP A 355 16.11 -8.85 28.36
C ASP A 355 15.20 -9.71 29.23
N LEU A 356 14.51 -10.67 28.62
CA LEU A 356 13.73 -11.66 29.34
C LEU A 356 14.67 -12.56 30.14
N PRO A 357 14.49 -12.68 31.46
CA PRO A 357 15.36 -13.53 32.27
C PRO A 357 15.15 -15.00 31.87
N LEU A 358 16.04 -15.51 31.02
CA LEU A 358 16.18 -16.96 30.75
C LEU A 358 16.69 -17.71 31.99
N CYS A 359 17.17 -16.98 33.01
CA CYS A 359 17.76 -17.50 34.24
C CYS A 359 16.90 -17.29 35.49
N HIS A 360 17.06 -18.21 36.46
CA HIS A 360 16.33 -18.27 37.73
C HIS A 360 16.33 -16.95 38.51
N HIS A 361 15.18 -16.29 38.61
CA HIS A 361 14.94 -15.33 39.69
C HIS A 361 14.93 -16.08 41.03
N ARG A 362 16.02 -15.94 41.80
CA ARG A 362 16.16 -16.49 43.18
C ARG A 362 15.30 -15.76 44.23
N LYS A 363 14.59 -14.69 43.86
CA LYS A 363 13.58 -14.04 44.73
C LYS A 363 12.19 -14.28 44.15
N LYS A 364 11.38 -15.10 44.83
CA LYS A 364 9.93 -15.21 44.58
C LYS A 364 9.29 -13.84 44.83
N LYS A 365 9.21 -12.98 43.81
CA LYS A 365 8.19 -11.92 43.81
C LYS A 365 6.84 -12.64 43.73
N SER A 366 5.96 -12.37 44.69
CA SER A 366 4.60 -12.93 44.72
C SER A 366 3.80 -12.29 43.59
N SER A 367 3.89 -12.83 42.37
CA SER A 367 3.10 -12.35 41.25
C SER A 367 1.62 -12.70 41.47
N PRO A 368 0.68 -11.76 41.25
CA PRO A 368 -0.73 -12.06 41.34
C PRO A 368 -1.09 -13.12 40.29
N SER A 369 -2.02 -14.01 40.64
CA SER A 369 -2.44 -15.10 39.76
C SER A 369 -3.94 -15.10 39.53
N LEU A 370 -4.33 -15.33 38.28
CA LEU A 370 -5.69 -15.56 37.84
C LEU A 370 -5.93 -17.07 37.72
N GLN A 371 -7.12 -17.51 38.06
CA GLN A 371 -7.56 -18.89 37.97
C GLN A 371 -8.93 -18.92 37.28
N PHE A 372 -9.08 -19.83 36.31
CA PHE A 372 -10.25 -19.92 35.43
C PHE A 372 -11.07 -21.21 35.61
N THR A 373 -10.59 -22.16 36.43
CA THR A 373 -11.33 -23.36 36.87
C THR A 373 -10.89 -23.77 38.29
N LEU A 374 -11.76 -24.46 39.05
CA LEU A 374 -11.57 -24.74 40.49
C LEU A 374 -10.25 -25.46 40.83
N LEU A 375 -9.80 -26.37 39.96
CA LEU A 375 -8.52 -27.10 40.08
C LEU A 375 -7.59 -26.86 38.87
N GLY A 376 -7.79 -25.75 38.17
CA GLY A 376 -7.08 -25.42 36.94
C GLY A 376 -5.67 -24.85 37.12
N PRO A 377 -4.93 -24.73 36.01
CA PRO A 377 -3.67 -23.99 36.01
C PRO A 377 -3.90 -22.52 36.35
N LYS A 378 -2.93 -21.93 37.04
CA LYS A 378 -2.91 -20.51 37.41
C LYS A 378 -2.14 -19.72 36.35
N LEU A 379 -2.73 -18.63 35.87
CA LEU A 379 -2.05 -17.63 35.05
C LEU A 379 -1.43 -16.59 35.98
N TYR A 380 -0.12 -16.56 36.11
CA TYR A 380 0.57 -15.49 36.82
C TYR A 380 0.56 -14.23 35.95
N VAL A 381 0.48 -13.05 36.55
CA VAL A 381 0.46 -11.78 35.83
C VAL A 381 1.73 -11.01 36.19
N ASN A 382 2.49 -10.63 35.16
CA ASN A 382 3.61 -9.73 35.29
C ASN A 382 3.08 -8.29 35.38
N THR A 383 3.28 -7.66 36.53
CA THR A 383 2.82 -6.29 36.81
C THR A 383 3.93 -5.25 36.62
N VAL A 384 5.10 -5.64 36.09
CA VAL A 384 6.19 -4.71 35.80
C VAL A 384 5.76 -3.75 34.69
N LYS A 385 5.97 -2.46 34.91
CA LYS A 385 5.67 -1.43 33.93
C LYS A 385 6.66 -1.47 32.77
N VAL A 386 6.13 -1.66 31.56
CA VAL A 386 6.90 -1.61 30.32
C VAL A 386 6.98 -0.15 29.87
N LEU A 387 8.20 0.35 29.72
CA LEU A 387 8.50 1.71 29.28
C LEU A 387 9.18 1.65 27.91
N THR A 388 8.78 2.52 26.97
CA THR A 388 9.44 2.63 25.66
C THR A 388 10.47 3.76 25.60
N GLY A 389 10.71 4.46 26.71
CA GLY A 389 11.66 5.56 26.78
C GLY A 389 11.24 6.77 25.95
N ASN A 390 9.96 7.17 26.03
CA ASN A 390 9.36 8.25 25.22
C ASN A 390 9.52 8.00 23.72
N ARG A 391 9.18 6.79 23.26
CA ARG A 391 9.18 6.45 21.84
C ARG A 391 7.79 6.02 21.40
N PRO A 392 7.34 6.43 20.20
CA PRO A 392 6.01 6.08 19.72
C PRO A 392 5.83 4.58 19.63
N VAL A 393 4.74 4.09 20.23
CA VAL A 393 4.35 2.69 20.14
C VAL A 393 3.58 2.48 18.83
N THR A 394 3.98 1.46 18.07
CA THR A 394 3.37 1.07 16.79
C THR A 394 2.65 -0.27 16.87
N GLY A 395 2.69 -0.93 18.03
CA GLY A 395 2.01 -2.20 18.24
C GLY A 395 2.07 -2.70 19.68
N VAL A 396 1.18 -3.63 20.00
CA VAL A 396 0.99 -4.23 21.32
C VAL A 396 0.74 -5.73 21.16
N ARG A 397 1.33 -6.55 22.02
CA ARG A 397 1.01 -7.97 22.09
C ARG A 397 0.92 -8.46 23.53
N LEU A 398 0.07 -9.46 23.75
CA LEU A 398 0.11 -10.29 24.95
C LEU A 398 1.17 -11.37 24.75
N TYR A 399 1.96 -11.64 25.80
CA TYR A 399 3.02 -12.61 25.75
C TYR A 399 3.00 -13.51 26.98
N LEU A 400 3.36 -14.78 26.82
CA LEU A 400 3.43 -15.76 27.89
C LEU A 400 4.89 -16.06 28.23
N GLU A 401 5.40 -15.37 29.23
CA GLU A 401 6.78 -15.48 29.71
C GLU A 401 7.03 -16.74 30.55
N GLY A 402 8.32 -17.07 30.71
CA GLY A 402 8.80 -18.17 31.55
C GLY A 402 8.79 -19.53 30.86
N LYS A 403 9.56 -20.48 31.42
CA LYS A 403 9.73 -21.83 30.82
C LYS A 403 8.42 -22.63 30.69
N LYS A 404 7.41 -22.28 31.51
CA LYS A 404 6.08 -22.91 31.50
C LYS A 404 5.06 -22.11 30.69
N SER A 405 5.44 -20.93 30.17
CA SER A 405 4.56 -19.96 29.51
C SER A 405 3.28 -19.71 30.31
N ASP A 406 3.45 -19.50 31.63
CA ASP A 406 2.37 -19.31 32.60
C ASP A 406 2.34 -17.90 33.19
N HIS A 407 3.21 -16.99 32.72
CA HIS A 407 3.25 -15.58 33.12
C HIS A 407 2.75 -14.69 31.99
N LEU A 408 1.57 -14.09 32.16
CA LEU A 408 1.03 -13.09 31.26
C LEU A 408 1.81 -11.78 31.38
N ALA A 409 2.37 -11.32 30.27
CA ALA A 409 3.04 -10.04 30.13
C ALA A 409 2.48 -9.27 28.92
N ILE A 410 2.67 -7.96 28.92
CA ILE A 410 2.36 -7.07 27.80
C ILE A 410 3.69 -6.60 27.20
N HIS A 411 3.80 -6.64 25.88
CA HIS A 411 4.96 -6.11 25.16
C HIS A 411 4.50 -5.01 24.22
N LEU A 412 5.31 -3.97 24.10
CA LEU A 412 5.07 -2.82 23.24
C LEU A 412 6.10 -2.79 22.13
N GLN A 413 5.65 -2.73 20.88
CA GLN A 413 6.52 -2.44 19.74
C GLN A 413 6.64 -0.93 19.62
N HIS A 414 7.86 -0.42 19.56
CA HIS A 414 8.11 1.01 19.43
C HIS A 414 9.20 1.29 18.39
N LEU A 415 9.22 2.52 17.90
CA LEU A 415 10.28 2.99 17.02
C LEU A 415 11.62 3.03 17.78
N SER A 416 12.72 2.80 17.08
CA SER A 416 14.08 2.85 17.63
C SER A 416 14.50 4.26 18.03
N ASN A 417 14.04 5.29 17.32
CA ASN A 417 14.24 6.69 17.68
C ASN A 417 12.90 7.43 17.69
N LEU A 418 12.87 8.59 18.31
CA LEU A 418 11.74 9.52 18.25
C LEU A 418 11.82 10.27 16.92
N PRO A 419 10.77 10.24 16.08
CA PRO A 419 10.60 11.16 14.95
C PRO A 419 10.91 12.62 15.34
N ASP A 420 11.72 13.32 14.55
CA ASP A 420 12.14 14.71 14.81
C ASP A 420 10.94 15.68 14.87
N SER A 421 9.85 15.36 14.16
CA SER A 421 8.60 16.12 14.18
C SER A 421 7.82 16.01 15.50
N LEU A 422 8.14 15.02 16.34
CA LEU A 422 7.43 14.74 17.58
C LEU A 422 8.23 15.24 18.79
N HIS A 423 7.67 16.23 19.49
CA HIS A 423 8.17 16.64 20.81
C HIS A 423 7.29 16.04 21.91
N LEU A 424 7.78 14.97 22.53
CA LEU A 424 7.06 14.29 23.62
C LEU A 424 7.35 14.92 24.97
N SER A 425 6.28 15.23 25.69
CA SER A 425 6.32 15.58 27.11
C SER A 425 5.52 14.58 27.93
N PRO A 426 5.90 14.31 29.20
CA PRO A 426 5.09 13.48 30.07
C PRO A 426 3.72 14.12 30.26
N ASP A 427 2.66 13.35 30.04
CA ASP A 427 1.32 13.83 30.35
C ASP A 427 1.12 13.80 31.87
N HIS A 428 1.09 14.99 32.47
CA HIS A 428 0.82 15.16 33.90
C HIS A 428 -0.68 15.25 34.21
N SER A 429 -1.54 15.35 33.20
CA SER A 429 -3.00 15.44 33.36
C SER A 429 -3.64 14.08 33.62
N HIS A 430 -3.10 13.01 33.03
CA HIS A 430 -3.49 11.64 33.31
C HIS A 430 -2.81 11.11 34.58
N SER A 431 -3.38 11.48 35.73
CA SER A 431 -3.30 10.57 36.86
C SER A 431 -4.12 9.31 36.51
N PRO A 432 -3.64 8.08 36.75
CA PRO A 432 -4.50 6.91 36.84
C PRO A 432 -5.34 7.08 38.12
N ALA A 433 -6.17 8.12 38.15
CA ALA A 433 -7.13 8.36 39.19
C ALA A 433 -8.04 7.13 39.25
N ASP A 434 -8.42 6.79 40.46
CA ASP A 434 -9.26 5.66 40.83
C ASP A 434 -10.69 5.91 40.33
N GLU A 435 -10.88 6.11 39.02
CA GLU A 435 -12.18 6.15 38.41
C GLU A 435 -12.83 4.80 38.69
N SER A 436 -13.98 4.84 39.34
CA SER A 436 -14.79 3.66 39.63
C SER A 436 -15.27 3.08 38.31
N VAL A 437 -14.44 2.25 37.68
CA VAL A 437 -14.79 1.54 36.45
C VAL A 437 -16.07 0.75 36.70
N ASP A 438 -17.07 0.97 35.84
CA ASP A 438 -18.34 0.29 35.96
C ASP A 438 -18.12 -1.24 35.94
N ARG A 439 -18.77 -1.93 36.88
CA ARG A 439 -18.76 -3.40 36.98
C ARG A 439 -19.33 -4.05 35.72
N ALA A 440 -20.08 -3.31 34.89
CA ALA A 440 -20.53 -3.73 33.58
C ALA A 440 -19.39 -4.16 32.64
N TYR A 441 -18.19 -3.60 32.81
CA TYR A 441 -17.01 -3.96 32.01
C TYR A 441 -16.25 -5.20 32.54
N PHE A 442 -16.76 -5.89 33.56
CA PHE A 442 -16.10 -7.08 34.11
C PHE A 442 -16.63 -8.35 33.46
N GLU A 443 -15.86 -8.88 32.52
CA GLU A 443 -16.22 -10.09 31.78
C GLU A 443 -15.48 -11.32 32.32
N PRO A 444 -16.16 -12.45 32.55
CA PRO A 444 -15.51 -13.70 32.90
C PRO A 444 -14.87 -14.36 31.67
N VAL A 445 -13.66 -14.92 31.83
CA VAL A 445 -12.96 -15.60 30.72
C VAL A 445 -13.64 -16.91 30.31
N LYS A 446 -14.16 -17.68 31.28
CA LYS A 446 -14.94 -18.90 31.00
C LYS A 446 -16.22 -18.99 31.82
N TRP A 447 -16.11 -18.93 33.15
CA TRP A 447 -17.27 -19.02 34.05
C TRP A 447 -17.33 -17.81 34.98
N SER A 448 -18.56 -17.40 35.33
CA SER A 448 -18.87 -16.20 36.13
C SER A 448 -18.36 -16.20 37.57
N ILE A 449 -17.91 -17.36 38.07
CA ILE A 449 -17.40 -17.55 39.43
C ILE A 449 -15.87 -17.40 39.54
N PHE A 450 -15.15 -17.32 38.42
CA PHE A 450 -13.69 -17.29 38.39
C PHE A 450 -13.15 -15.87 38.12
N SER A 451 -11.86 -15.75 37.78
CA SER A 451 -11.23 -14.44 37.55
C SER A 451 -11.86 -13.72 36.35
N HIS A 452 -12.05 -12.41 36.47
CA HIS A 452 -12.64 -11.55 35.44
C HIS A 452 -11.59 -10.66 34.80
N ILE A 453 -11.96 -10.04 33.69
CA ILE A 453 -11.13 -9.09 32.95
C ILE A 453 -11.93 -7.82 32.78
N CYS A 454 -11.27 -6.69 33.01
CA CYS A 454 -11.82 -5.39 32.69
C CYS A 454 -11.69 -5.14 31.19
N THR A 455 -12.82 -5.03 30.49
CA THR A 455 -12.91 -4.76 29.04
C THR A 455 -13.12 -3.28 28.71
N ALA A 456 -13.04 -2.41 29.73
CA ALA A 456 -13.13 -0.96 29.56
C ALA A 456 -11.99 -0.47 28.64
N PRO A 457 -12.30 0.42 27.66
CA PRO A 457 -11.27 1.02 26.84
C PRO A 457 -10.35 1.91 27.66
N VAL A 458 -9.03 1.76 27.46
CA VAL A 458 -8.02 2.65 28.04
C VAL A 458 -7.53 3.55 26.92
N GLU A 459 -8.04 4.77 26.88
CA GLU A 459 -7.68 5.79 25.91
C GLU A 459 -7.59 7.16 26.60
N HIS A 460 -6.82 8.07 26.01
CA HIS A 460 -6.78 9.45 26.46
C HIS A 460 -8.00 10.19 25.87
N HIS A 461 -8.87 10.71 26.73
CA HIS A 461 -10.01 11.53 26.32
C HIS A 461 -9.60 12.99 26.39
N GLY A 462 -9.23 13.57 25.24
CA GLY A 462 -9.10 15.02 25.11
C GLY A 462 -10.44 15.68 25.48
N THR A 463 -10.38 16.74 26.27
CA THR A 463 -11.54 17.54 26.69
C THR A 463 -12.06 18.44 25.57
N ARG A 464 -11.23 18.75 24.56
CA ARG A 464 -11.52 19.61 23.40
C ARG A 464 -11.01 18.99 22.10
N LEU A 465 -11.60 19.39 20.97
CA LEU A 465 -11.23 18.92 19.63
C LEU A 465 -9.80 19.34 19.20
N ASP A 466 -9.27 20.41 19.81
CA ASP A 466 -7.93 20.95 19.53
C ASP A 466 -6.89 20.56 20.58
N ASP A 467 -7.21 19.62 21.47
CA ASP A 467 -6.25 19.18 22.49
C ASP A 467 -5.07 18.47 21.81
N PRO A 468 -3.83 18.71 22.29
CA PRO A 468 -2.65 18.06 21.75
C PRO A 468 -2.76 16.55 21.84
N ALA A 469 -2.20 15.85 20.86
CA ALA A 469 -2.34 14.42 20.73
C ALA A 469 -1.59 13.68 21.85
N SER A 470 -2.23 12.67 22.43
CA SER A 470 -1.63 11.81 23.45
C SER A 470 -1.37 10.43 22.90
N ILE A 471 -0.12 9.99 22.94
CA ILE A 471 0.27 8.66 22.46
C ILE A 471 0.68 7.75 23.61
N VAL A 472 0.54 6.44 23.41
CA VAL A 472 0.95 5.44 24.39
C VAL A 472 2.47 5.29 24.36
N THR A 473 3.11 5.38 25.53
CA THR A 473 4.56 5.18 25.72
C THR A 473 4.88 4.18 26.83
N SER A 474 3.86 3.70 27.55
CA SER A 474 4.03 2.64 28.53
C SER A 474 2.75 1.84 28.74
N ALA A 475 2.90 0.61 29.23
CA ALA A 475 1.78 -0.25 29.56
C ALA A 475 2.13 -1.22 30.68
N TRP A 476 1.13 -1.60 31.48
CA TRP A 476 1.28 -2.58 32.55
C TRP A 476 -0.04 -3.23 32.91
N PHE A 477 0.04 -4.34 33.63
CA PHE A 477 -1.12 -4.98 34.22
C PHE A 477 -1.26 -4.66 35.69
N GLU A 478 -2.51 -4.60 36.13
CA GLU A 478 -2.89 -4.47 37.52
C GLU A 478 -3.95 -5.53 37.84
N VAL A 479 -3.80 -6.24 38.96
CA VAL A 479 -4.80 -7.22 39.41
C VAL A 479 -5.42 -6.72 40.69
N ARG A 480 -6.71 -6.37 40.65
CA ARG A 480 -7.46 -5.94 41.85
C ARG A 480 -8.41 -7.04 42.32
N VAL A 481 -8.69 -7.05 43.61
CA VAL A 481 -9.74 -7.89 44.20
C VAL A 481 -10.98 -7.03 44.37
N VAL A 482 -12.04 -7.33 43.63
CA VAL A 482 -13.33 -6.64 43.71
C VAL A 482 -14.35 -7.61 44.28
N GLY A 483 -14.74 -7.42 45.54
CA GLY A 483 -15.54 -8.40 46.28
C GLY A 483 -14.78 -9.72 46.46
N MET A 484 -15.32 -10.83 45.95
CA MET A 484 -14.67 -12.15 45.97
C MET A 484 -13.92 -12.49 44.67
N LYS A 485 -13.89 -11.58 43.69
CA LYS A 485 -13.37 -11.82 42.34
C LYS A 485 -12.03 -11.13 42.14
N LYS A 486 -11.08 -11.82 41.50
CA LYS A 486 -9.84 -11.20 40.99
C LYS A 486 -10.10 -10.68 39.58
N VAL A 487 -9.81 -9.41 39.34
CA VAL A 487 -10.04 -8.74 38.05
C VAL A 487 -8.71 -8.25 37.49
N LEU A 488 -8.43 -8.58 36.23
CA LEU A 488 -7.28 -8.09 35.47
C LEU A 488 -7.61 -6.77 34.80
N PHE A 489 -6.78 -5.75 35.03
CA PHE A 489 -6.85 -4.44 34.40
C PHE A 489 -5.63 -4.22 33.52
N LEU A 490 -5.86 -3.66 32.33
CA LEU A 490 -4.83 -3.05 31.50
C LEU A 490 -4.69 -1.58 31.91
N ARG A 491 -3.46 -1.11 32.03
CA ARG A 491 -3.14 0.29 32.25
C ARG A 491 -2.15 0.76 31.19
N LEU A 492 -2.38 1.96 30.68
CA LEU A 492 -1.52 2.62 29.70
C LEU A 492 -1.00 3.92 30.31
N GLY A 493 0.24 4.27 30.00
CA GLY A 493 0.77 5.59 30.26
C GLY A 493 0.94 6.35 28.95
N PHE A 494 0.54 7.60 28.99
CA PHE A 494 0.48 8.48 27.83
C PHE A 494 1.58 9.54 27.90
N SER A 495 1.96 10.04 26.73
CA SER A 495 2.83 11.20 26.56
C SER A 495 2.18 12.14 25.55
N MET A 496 2.18 13.43 25.88
CA MET A 496 1.62 14.47 25.03
C MET A 496 2.59 14.80 23.90
N VAL A 497 2.06 14.95 22.70
CA VAL A 497 2.74 15.52 21.53
C VAL A 497 2.21 16.94 21.35
N GLY A 498 2.93 17.94 21.87
CA GLY A 498 2.45 19.32 21.86
C GLY A 498 2.26 19.90 20.45
N SER A 499 3.01 19.40 19.47
CA SER A 499 3.01 19.86 18.08
C SER A 499 2.01 19.13 17.18
N ALA A 500 1.18 18.21 17.70
CA ALA A 500 0.33 17.38 16.85
C ALA A 500 -1.09 17.20 17.37
N VAL A 501 -2.02 16.99 16.45
CA VAL A 501 -3.43 16.64 16.72
C VAL A 501 -3.78 15.30 16.08
N ILE A 502 -4.80 14.63 16.63
CA ILE A 502 -5.27 13.34 16.09
C ILE A 502 -6.15 13.61 14.86
N ARG A 503 -5.67 13.25 13.67
CA ARG A 503 -6.42 13.39 12.40
C ARG A 503 -7.48 12.30 12.23
N ARG A 504 -7.10 11.06 12.55
CA ARG A 504 -7.93 9.87 12.36
C ARG A 504 -7.58 8.84 13.42
N SER A 505 -8.58 8.13 13.94
CA SER A 505 -8.38 7.03 14.88
C SER A 505 -9.23 5.83 14.50
N GLU A 506 -8.68 4.65 14.70
CA GLU A 506 -9.33 3.39 14.37
C GLU A 506 -9.02 2.33 15.42
N TRP A 507 -10.05 1.65 15.88
CA TRP A 507 -9.86 0.39 16.60
C TRP A 507 -9.50 -0.70 15.62
N ASP A 508 -8.58 -1.55 16.02
CA ASP A 508 -8.25 -2.72 15.23
C ASP A 508 -9.46 -3.66 15.21
N CYS A 509 -10.08 -3.78 14.04
CA CYS A 509 -11.08 -4.80 13.75
C CYS A 509 -10.36 -5.99 13.12
N PRO A 510 -10.72 -7.24 13.46
CA PRO A 510 -10.13 -8.41 12.84
C PRO A 510 -10.20 -8.28 11.31
N THR A 511 -9.04 -8.21 10.67
CA THR A 511 -8.89 -8.23 9.21
C THR A 511 -9.47 -9.55 8.70
N GLY A 512 -10.73 -9.53 8.31
CA GLY A 512 -11.49 -10.73 7.92
C GLY A 512 -13.01 -10.57 7.85
N SER A 513 -13.60 -9.47 8.34
CA SER A 513 -15.01 -9.16 8.07
C SER A 513 -15.16 -7.74 7.54
N SER A 514 -15.43 -7.63 6.24
CA SER A 514 -16.04 -6.44 5.69
C SER A 514 -17.34 -6.16 6.44
N SER A 515 -17.43 -4.97 7.01
CA SER A 515 -18.61 -4.50 7.72
C SER A 515 -19.81 -4.45 6.76
N LYS A 516 -20.65 -5.48 6.76
CA LYS A 516 -22.06 -5.27 6.46
C LYS A 516 -22.60 -4.45 7.63
N LYS A 517 -22.98 -3.20 7.33
CA LYS A 517 -23.71 -2.28 8.22
C LYS A 517 -24.72 -3.08 9.04
N SER A 518 -24.56 -3.13 10.35
CA SER A 518 -25.50 -3.80 11.24
C SER A 518 -26.72 -2.89 11.41
N GLY A 519 -27.78 -3.19 10.66
CA GLY A 519 -29.13 -2.82 11.01
C GLY A 519 -29.59 -3.74 12.15
N LEU A 520 -30.15 -3.12 13.19
CA LEU A 520 -30.85 -3.80 14.28
C LEU A 520 -31.95 -4.71 13.70
N ILE A 521 -32.20 -5.84 14.38
CA ILE A 521 -33.25 -6.86 14.16
C ILE A 521 -32.79 -8.10 13.36
N SER A 522 -32.28 -9.12 14.06
CA SER A 522 -32.70 -10.53 13.86
C SER A 522 -32.21 -11.42 15.00
N MET A 523 -32.75 -11.23 16.21
CA MET A 523 -33.06 -12.41 17.02
C MET A 523 -34.37 -12.94 16.48
N LEU A 524 -34.40 -14.20 16.03
CA LEU A 524 -35.39 -15.22 16.42
C LEU A 524 -35.46 -16.35 15.37
N MET A 525 -35.44 -17.58 15.90
CA MET A 525 -35.76 -18.90 15.29
C MET A 525 -34.62 -19.52 14.45
N SER A 526 -34.18 -20.77 14.61
CA SER A 526 -34.66 -21.93 15.37
C SER A 526 -33.57 -23.03 15.42
N THR A 527 -33.55 -23.83 16.48
CA THR A 527 -32.84 -25.13 16.64
C THR A 527 -33.81 -26.30 16.39
N PRO A 528 -33.44 -27.61 16.41
CA PRO A 528 -32.21 -28.35 16.05
C PRO A 528 -32.48 -29.68 15.24
N PHE A 529 -31.41 -30.49 15.06
CA PHE A 529 -31.35 -31.95 14.82
C PHE A 529 -31.41 -32.53 13.38
N SER A 530 -30.30 -33.11 12.91
CA SER A 530 -30.20 -34.52 12.46
C SER A 530 -28.74 -34.94 12.24
N ALA A 531 -28.44 -36.17 12.64
CA ALA A 531 -27.13 -36.78 12.72
C ALA A 531 -26.79 -37.68 11.51
N ALA A 532 -25.47 -37.81 11.28
CA ALA A 532 -24.71 -38.93 10.71
C ALA A 532 -24.97 -39.38 9.25
N LEU A 533 -23.93 -39.28 8.40
CA LEU A 533 -23.11 -40.44 7.97
C LEU A 533 -21.96 -40.04 7.01
N ASN A 534 -20.78 -40.55 7.34
CA ASN A 534 -19.61 -40.86 6.50
C ASN A 534 -18.82 -39.75 5.78
N GLY A 535 -17.65 -39.44 6.38
CA GLY A 535 -16.37 -39.83 5.78
C GLY A 535 -15.74 -38.87 4.77
N GLN A 536 -15.00 -37.87 5.25
CA GLN A 536 -13.59 -37.57 4.93
C GLN A 536 -13.21 -36.23 5.56
N GLN A 537 -12.15 -36.25 6.37
CA GLN A 537 -11.57 -35.07 7.00
C GLN A 537 -10.98 -34.14 5.93
N ALA A 538 -11.69 -33.07 5.59
CA ALA A 538 -11.10 -31.90 4.97
C ALA A 538 -10.41 -31.06 6.06
N VAL A 539 -9.08 -31.00 5.99
CA VAL A 539 -8.27 -30.05 6.73
C VAL A 539 -8.74 -28.63 6.36
N PRO A 540 -9.11 -27.75 7.32
CA PRO A 540 -9.42 -26.37 6.96
C PRO A 540 -8.15 -25.70 6.45
N ASP A 541 -8.27 -25.10 5.26
CA ASP A 541 -7.23 -24.41 4.52
C ASP A 541 -6.38 -23.52 5.43
N ARG A 542 -5.07 -23.80 5.42
CA ARG A 542 -4.06 -22.89 5.94
C ARG A 542 -4.17 -21.60 5.10
N PRO A 543 -4.25 -20.40 5.71
CA PRO A 543 -4.15 -19.18 4.94
C PRO A 543 -2.83 -19.21 4.14
N PRO A 544 -2.81 -18.70 2.90
CA PRO A 544 -1.60 -18.71 2.09
C PRO A 544 -0.46 -18.06 2.87
N PRO A 545 0.79 -18.59 2.74
CA PRO A 545 1.93 -18.00 3.42
C PRO A 545 1.99 -16.52 3.07
N ARG A 546 2.12 -15.66 4.10
CA ARG A 546 2.37 -14.23 3.90
C ARG A 546 3.57 -14.14 2.95
N VAL A 547 3.36 -13.55 1.77
CA VAL A 547 4.43 -13.31 0.81
C VAL A 547 5.30 -12.20 1.41
N ASP A 548 6.30 -12.61 2.18
CA ASP A 548 7.29 -11.70 2.73
C ASP A 548 8.54 -11.75 1.84
N LEU A 549 8.71 -10.70 1.04
CA LEU A 549 9.88 -10.50 0.19
C LEU A 549 11.08 -9.92 0.97
N ASN A 550 10.95 -9.72 2.28
CA ASN A 550 12.07 -9.29 3.13
C ASN A 550 12.90 -10.49 3.59
N SER A 551 13.86 -10.92 2.77
CA SER A 551 14.83 -11.96 3.16
C SER A 551 15.77 -11.57 4.32
N ALA A 552 15.64 -10.35 4.87
CA ALA A 552 16.51 -9.82 5.93
C ALA A 552 15.97 -9.98 7.36
N VAL A 553 14.75 -10.51 7.54
CA VAL A 553 14.16 -10.69 8.87
C VAL A 553 13.68 -12.14 9.00
N TYR A 554 14.21 -12.86 10.00
CA TYR A 554 13.72 -14.19 10.37
C TYR A 554 12.20 -14.09 10.65
N PRO A 555 11.33 -14.71 9.83
CA PRO A 555 9.88 -14.57 9.98
C PRO A 555 9.35 -15.45 11.12
N GLY A 556 10.12 -16.47 11.48
CA GLY A 556 9.92 -17.20 12.71
C GLY A 556 10.57 -16.41 13.82
N GLY A 557 9.76 -15.82 14.70
CA GLY A 557 10.22 -15.51 16.05
C GLY A 557 10.86 -16.74 16.73
N PRO A 558 11.29 -16.63 18.00
CA PRO A 558 11.97 -17.70 18.70
C PRO A 558 11.23 -19.05 18.55
N PRO A 559 11.95 -20.18 18.45
CA PRO A 559 11.37 -21.48 18.11
C PRO A 559 10.19 -21.79 19.02
N SER A 560 9.06 -22.17 18.41
CA SER A 560 7.88 -22.58 19.17
C SER A 560 8.22 -23.82 20.00
N PRO A 561 7.85 -23.85 21.29
CA PRO A 561 8.13 -25.00 22.14
C PRO A 561 7.45 -26.25 21.55
N SER A 562 8.13 -27.39 21.63
CA SER A 562 7.69 -28.70 21.09
C SER A 562 6.35 -29.22 21.64
N ARG A 563 5.77 -28.53 22.63
CA ARG A 563 4.45 -28.81 23.21
C ARG A 563 3.70 -27.50 23.38
N ALA A 564 2.48 -27.42 22.83
CA ALA A 564 1.61 -26.25 23.00
C ALA A 564 1.44 -25.95 24.50
N PRO A 565 1.82 -24.75 24.97
CA PRO A 565 1.77 -24.44 26.39
C PRO A 565 0.33 -24.51 26.92
N ARG A 566 0.12 -25.05 28.13
CA ARG A 566 -1.23 -25.24 28.68
C ARG A 566 -2.07 -23.95 28.75
N MET A 567 -1.41 -22.79 28.85
CA MET A 567 -2.04 -21.48 28.96
C MET A 567 -2.34 -20.79 27.62
N SER A 568 -1.83 -21.30 26.49
CA SER A 568 -2.15 -20.74 25.17
C SER A 568 -3.63 -20.90 24.80
N SER A 569 -4.36 -21.78 25.51
CA SER A 569 -5.81 -21.93 25.38
C SER A 569 -6.62 -20.79 26.02
N PHE A 570 -5.98 -19.93 26.80
CA PHE A 570 -6.63 -18.83 27.51
C PHE A 570 -6.15 -17.46 27.04
N VAL A 571 -5.02 -17.34 26.32
CA VAL A 571 -4.44 -16.05 25.92
C VAL A 571 -4.13 -16.09 24.44
N ASP A 572 -4.66 -15.12 23.71
CA ASP A 572 -4.29 -14.87 22.32
C ASP A 572 -2.99 -14.05 22.28
N THR A 573 -1.93 -14.64 21.76
CA THR A 573 -0.61 -14.02 21.61
C THR A 573 -0.40 -13.41 20.23
N THR A 574 -1.49 -13.18 19.47
CA THR A 574 -1.43 -12.50 18.17
C THR A 574 -0.84 -11.10 18.35
N GLU A 575 0.14 -10.77 17.53
CA GLU A 575 0.78 -9.46 17.54
C GLU A 575 -0.12 -8.44 16.85
N MET A 576 -0.55 -7.42 17.59
CA MET A 576 -1.25 -6.29 16.99
C MET A 576 -0.23 -5.23 16.64
N VAL A 577 0.10 -5.12 15.37
CA VAL A 577 1.09 -4.16 14.84
C VAL A 577 0.52 -3.48 13.61
N ARG A 578 0.79 -2.19 13.46
CA ARG A 578 0.63 -1.49 12.18
C ARG A 578 1.97 -0.94 11.71
N GLY A 579 2.19 -0.97 10.40
CA GLY A 579 3.44 -0.48 9.81
C GLY A 579 3.28 -0.04 8.37
N PRO A 580 4.36 -0.03 7.56
CA PRO A 580 4.33 0.49 6.20
C PRO A 580 3.41 -0.29 5.27
N GLU A 581 3.12 -1.55 5.63
CA GLU A 581 2.17 -2.40 4.92
C GLU A 581 0.71 -1.95 5.11
N ASP A 582 0.44 -1.12 6.12
CA ASP A 582 -0.87 -0.60 6.48
C ASP A 582 -0.93 0.90 6.11
N PRO A 583 -1.48 1.27 4.93
CA PRO A 583 -1.52 2.66 4.51
C PRO A 583 -2.23 3.55 5.56
N PRO A 584 -1.68 4.74 5.87
CA PRO A 584 -0.59 5.40 5.17
C PRO A 584 0.83 5.10 5.71
N GLY A 585 0.98 4.18 6.67
CA GLY A 585 2.27 3.63 7.08
C GLY A 585 2.95 4.26 8.31
N TYR A 586 2.35 5.30 8.89
CA TYR A 586 2.86 6.06 10.05
C TYR A 586 1.89 6.03 11.25
N TRP A 587 1.41 4.82 11.60
CA TRP A 587 0.46 4.63 12.69
C TRP A 587 1.12 4.67 14.07
N VAL A 588 0.45 5.33 15.03
CA VAL A 588 0.79 5.30 16.46
C VAL A 588 -0.34 4.72 17.30
N VAL A 589 -0.02 4.13 18.43
CA VAL A 589 -1.00 3.63 19.39
C VAL A 589 -1.43 4.74 20.34
N THR A 590 -2.74 4.99 20.43
CA THR A 590 -3.36 6.01 21.30
C THR A 590 -4.33 5.40 22.32
N GLY A 591 -4.54 4.09 22.27
CA GLY A 591 -5.36 3.38 23.24
C GLY A 591 -5.32 1.88 23.06
N ALA A 592 -5.80 1.15 24.05
CA ALA A 592 -5.95 -0.30 23.99
C ALA A 592 -6.98 -0.78 24.99
N LYS A 593 -7.51 -1.98 24.77
CA LYS A 593 -8.44 -2.63 25.69
C LYS A 593 -8.27 -4.14 25.66
N LEU A 594 -8.61 -4.78 26.77
CA LEU A 594 -8.72 -6.24 26.82
C LEU A 594 -10.12 -6.66 26.35
N CYS A 595 -10.20 -7.83 25.72
CA CYS A 595 -11.47 -8.43 25.30
C CYS A 595 -11.43 -9.93 25.60
N VAL A 596 -12.60 -10.52 25.83
CA VAL A 596 -12.77 -11.97 25.94
C VAL A 596 -13.51 -12.46 24.70
N GLU A 597 -12.83 -13.22 23.84
CA GLU A 597 -13.42 -13.78 22.61
C GLU A 597 -13.12 -15.26 22.48
N GLY A 598 -14.17 -16.09 22.48
CA GLY A 598 -14.02 -17.56 22.45
C GLY A 598 -13.36 -18.14 23.71
N GLY A 599 -13.48 -17.46 24.84
CA GLY A 599 -12.87 -17.84 26.11
C GLY A 599 -11.36 -17.57 26.21
N MET A 600 -10.82 -16.76 25.29
CA MET A 600 -9.44 -16.28 25.29
C MET A 600 -9.37 -14.79 25.57
N ILE A 601 -8.34 -14.40 26.31
CA ILE A 601 -7.95 -13.01 26.56
C ILE A 601 -7.25 -12.49 25.31
N ARG A 602 -7.76 -11.39 24.74
CA ARG A 602 -7.15 -10.68 23.61
C ARG A 602 -6.93 -9.22 23.96
N VAL A 603 -6.01 -8.59 23.22
CA VAL A 603 -5.83 -7.13 23.23
C VAL A 603 -6.35 -6.57 21.92
N LYS A 604 -7.17 -5.50 22.00
CA LYS A 604 -7.51 -4.66 20.86
C LYS A 604 -6.81 -3.33 21.03
N VAL A 605 -6.25 -2.82 19.95
CA VAL A 605 -5.44 -1.60 19.94
C VAL A 605 -6.16 -0.53 19.14
N LYS A 606 -6.08 0.72 19.60
CA LYS A 606 -6.53 1.89 18.88
C LYS A 606 -5.30 2.55 18.24
N TYR A 607 -5.32 2.63 16.93
CA TYR A 607 -4.29 3.30 16.15
C TYR A 607 -4.78 4.65 15.68
N SER A 608 -3.89 5.63 15.67
CA SER A 608 -4.20 6.98 15.20
C SER A 608 -3.14 7.48 14.24
N LEU A 609 -3.56 8.41 13.38
CA LEU A 609 -2.69 9.22 12.55
C LEU A 609 -2.60 10.61 13.17
N LEU A 610 -1.37 11.12 13.27
CA LEU A 610 -1.09 12.44 13.80
C LEU A 610 -0.89 13.43 12.66
N THR A 611 -1.44 14.62 12.80
CA THR A 611 -1.12 15.78 11.95
C THR A 611 -0.34 16.77 12.78
N ILE A 612 0.82 17.18 12.28
CA ILE A 612 1.63 18.22 12.91
C ILE A 612 0.98 19.58 12.61
N VAL A 613 0.72 20.37 13.64
CA VAL A 613 0.20 21.73 13.51
C VAL A 613 1.40 22.67 13.56
N SER A 614 1.68 23.39 12.47
CA SER A 614 2.67 24.47 12.51
C SER A 614 2.08 25.69 13.23
N ASP A 615 2.91 26.42 13.98
CA ASP A 615 2.52 27.64 14.71
C ASP A 615 1.86 28.71 13.82
N GLU A 616 2.05 28.67 12.49
CA GLU A 616 1.36 29.57 11.55
C GLU A 616 -0.15 29.31 11.45
N SER A 617 -0.63 28.13 11.86
CA SER A 617 -2.05 27.75 11.80
C SER A 617 -2.83 28.20 13.03
N LEU A 618 -2.13 28.64 14.09
CA LEU A 618 -2.71 29.10 15.37
C LEU A 618 -2.92 30.62 15.41
N LEU A 619 -2.65 31.33 14.30
CA LEU A 619 -2.74 32.79 14.17
C LEU A 619 -3.87 33.28 13.24
N ILE A 620 -4.91 32.47 12.99
CA ILE A 620 -6.13 32.92 12.29
C ILE A 620 -7.28 33.08 13.28
#